data_AF-A0A3G2QX77-F1
#
_entry.id   AF-A0A3G2QX77-F1
#
_cell.length_a   1.000
_cell.length_b   1.000
_cell.length_c   1.000
_cell.angle_alpha   90.00
_cell.angle_beta   90.00
_cell.angle_gamma   90.00
#
_symmetry.space_group_name_H-M   'P 1'
#
loop_
_entity.id
_entity.type
_entity.pdbx_description
1 polymer ?
#
loop_
_entity_poly.entity_id
_entity_poly.type
_entity_poly.pdbx_seq_one_letter_code
_entity_poly.pdbx_strand_id
1 'polypeptide(L)'
;MLSLNKFIEKLQGKWYSNQTIYFISSKKIKNYRNTMIFKKNFFKEDNLKQYNSAHIIYEKLASENSAYSYTILSDNCIKILSESKTYNIKYIEYIYSISQNFRISIVYIKNLQKCLAVSFNSYIKQTHYLD
;
A
#
# COMPACT_ATOMS: atom_id res chain seq x y z
N MET A 1 -7.97 11.15 16.63
CA MET A 1 -6.52 11.04 16.37
C MET A 1 -6.30 10.01 15.27
N LEU A 2 -5.79 10.45 14.12
CA LEU A 2 -5.40 9.61 12.99
C LEU A 2 -4.24 8.72 13.44
N SER A 3 -4.43 7.40 13.47
CA SER A 3 -3.40 6.45 13.89
C SER A 3 -3.19 5.43 12.81
N LEU A 4 -1.92 5.19 12.42
CA LEU A 4 -1.56 4.13 11.49
C LEU A 4 -2.11 2.78 11.99
N ASN A 5 -2.00 2.50 13.29
CA ASN A 5 -2.46 1.24 13.87
C ASN A 5 -3.96 1.03 13.61
N LYS A 6 -4.78 2.08 13.80
CA LYS A 6 -6.21 2.03 13.48
C LYS A 6 -6.48 1.77 12.00
N PHE A 7 -5.64 2.31 11.10
CA PHE A 7 -5.76 2.02 9.67
C PHE A 7 -5.36 0.58 9.35
N ILE A 8 -4.25 0.09 9.92
CA ILE A 8 -3.77 -1.30 9.74
C ILE A 8 -4.81 -2.31 10.25
N GLU A 9 -5.46 -2.02 11.38
CA GLU A 9 -6.56 -2.85 11.90
C GLU A 9 -7.67 -3.05 10.88
N LYS A 10 -8.03 -2.01 10.11
CA LYS A 10 -8.99 -2.12 9.01
C LYS A 10 -8.52 -3.08 7.91
N LEU A 11 -7.20 -3.20 7.70
CA LEU A 11 -6.62 -4.06 6.66
C LEU A 11 -6.55 -5.54 7.07
N GLN A 12 -6.66 -5.86 8.36
CA GLN A 12 -6.52 -7.24 8.84
C GLN A 12 -7.59 -8.16 8.27
N GLY A 13 -7.22 -9.43 8.08
CA GLY A 13 -8.09 -10.48 7.58
C GLY A 13 -7.71 -10.98 6.19
N LYS A 14 -8.57 -11.83 5.63
CA LYS A 14 -8.37 -12.44 4.31
C LYS A 14 -9.16 -11.67 3.24
N TRP A 15 -8.52 -11.44 2.11
CA TRP A 15 -9.05 -10.60 1.02
C TRP A 15 -8.96 -11.32 -0.30
N TYR A 16 -10.03 -11.27 -1.10
CA TYR A 16 -9.95 -11.50 -2.53
C TYR A 16 -9.51 -10.21 -3.20
N SER A 17 -8.47 -10.28 -4.01
CA SER A 17 -7.93 -9.16 -4.75
C SER A 17 -8.14 -9.36 -6.25
N ASN A 18 -8.53 -8.29 -6.92
CA ASN A 18 -8.50 -8.18 -8.37
C ASN A 18 -7.63 -6.98 -8.73
N GLN A 19 -6.61 -7.22 -9.56
CA GLN A 19 -5.61 -6.24 -9.95
C GLN A 19 -5.58 -6.12 -11.46
N THR A 20 -5.61 -4.89 -11.95
CA THR A 20 -5.41 -4.56 -13.36
C THR A 20 -4.23 -3.61 -13.49
N ILE A 21 -3.20 -4.03 -14.23
CA ILE A 21 -1.98 -3.26 -14.49
C ILE A 21 -1.96 -2.79 -15.94
N TYR A 22 -1.85 -1.49 -16.13
CA TYR A 22 -1.69 -0.82 -17.41
C TYR A 22 -0.22 -0.42 -17.60
N PHE A 23 0.48 -1.07 -18.53
CA PHE A 23 1.85 -0.72 -18.89
C PHE A 23 1.82 0.38 -19.95
N ILE A 24 2.17 1.61 -19.57
CA ILE A 24 1.93 2.81 -20.39
C ILE A 24 2.69 2.76 -21.71
N SER A 25 3.98 2.39 -21.67
CA SER A 25 4.82 2.41 -22.88
C SER A 25 4.46 1.32 -23.89
N SER A 26 4.08 0.13 -23.41
CA SER A 26 3.75 -1.01 -24.28
C SER A 26 2.26 -1.12 -24.61
N LYS A 27 1.41 -0.29 -23.98
CA LYS A 27 -0.06 -0.36 -24.04
C LYS A 27 -0.62 -1.75 -23.66
N LYS A 28 0.15 -2.55 -22.93
CA LYS A 28 -0.26 -3.88 -22.47
C LYS A 28 -1.08 -3.76 -21.19
N ILE A 29 -2.08 -4.63 -21.08
CA ILE A 29 -2.91 -4.76 -19.89
C ILE A 29 -2.71 -6.15 -19.32
N LYS A 30 -2.51 -6.26 -18.01
CA LYS A 30 -2.47 -7.55 -17.30
C LYS A 30 -3.46 -7.55 -16.15
N ASN A 31 -4.12 -8.67 -15.96
CA ASN A 31 -5.10 -8.86 -14.89
C ASN A 31 -4.67 -10.02 -13.99
N TYR A 32 -4.84 -9.85 -12.69
CA TYR A 32 -4.49 -10.83 -11.69
C TYR A 32 -5.60 -10.94 -10.65
N ARG A 33 -5.86 -12.17 -10.22
CA ARG A 33 -6.75 -12.46 -9.10
C ARG A 33 -5.97 -13.24 -8.08
N ASN A 34 -5.91 -12.74 -6.85
CA ASN A 34 -5.15 -13.37 -5.77
C ASN A 34 -5.96 -13.35 -4.48
N THR A 35 -5.60 -14.24 -3.56
CA THR A 35 -6.05 -14.16 -2.17
C THR A 35 -4.90 -13.65 -1.31
N MET A 36 -5.16 -12.69 -0.43
CA MET A 36 -4.17 -12.11 0.48
C MET A 36 -4.63 -12.25 1.92
N ILE A 37 -3.70 -12.49 2.85
CA ILE A 37 -3.98 -12.55 4.28
C ILE A 37 -3.12 -11.51 4.98
N PHE A 38 -3.75 -10.54 5.63
CA PHE A 38 -3.08 -9.57 6.49
C PHE A 38 -3.27 -9.99 7.95
N LYS A 39 -2.18 -10.41 8.60
CA LYS A 39 -2.17 -10.80 10.02
C LYS A 39 -1.86 -9.58 10.91
N LYS A 40 -2.27 -9.65 12.18
CA LYS A 40 -2.13 -8.56 13.17
C LYS A 40 -0.68 -8.14 13.48
N ASN A 41 0.30 -9.03 13.28
CA ASN A 41 1.68 -8.86 13.78
C ASN A 41 2.70 -8.36 12.74
N PHE A 42 2.31 -7.52 11.77
CA PHE A 42 3.23 -7.09 10.72
C PHE A 42 4.33 -6.12 11.19
N PHE A 43 4.04 -5.30 12.20
CA PHE A 43 4.99 -4.35 12.76
C PHE A 43 5.37 -4.84 14.16
N LYS A 44 6.53 -5.51 14.29
CA LYS A 44 7.13 -5.71 15.62
C LYS A 44 7.50 -4.33 16.15
N GLU A 45 7.13 -4.05 17.41
CA GLU A 45 7.29 -2.76 18.12
C GLU A 45 8.74 -2.27 18.31
N ASP A 46 9.71 -2.81 17.57
CA ASP A 46 11.11 -2.46 17.74
C ASP A 46 11.44 -1.19 16.93
N ASN A 47 11.30 -0.05 17.61
CA ASN A 47 11.80 1.30 17.27
C ASN A 47 10.83 2.26 16.55
N LEU A 48 9.65 2.52 17.14
CA LEU A 48 8.81 3.69 16.79
C LEU A 48 9.53 5.01 17.16
N LYS A 49 10.46 5.47 16.32
CA LYS A 49 11.11 6.78 16.47
C LYS A 49 10.20 7.92 15.98
N GLN A 50 9.91 8.82 16.91
CA GLN A 50 9.43 10.21 16.80
C GLN A 50 8.40 10.54 15.70
N TYR A 51 7.16 10.76 16.17
CA TYR A 51 6.08 11.40 15.44
C TYR A 51 6.41 12.88 15.17
N ASN A 52 6.50 13.27 13.90
CA ASN A 52 6.52 14.68 13.51
C ASN A 52 5.12 15.10 13.04
N SER A 53 4.71 16.33 13.38
CA SER A 53 3.35 16.89 13.26
C SER A 53 2.72 16.84 11.86
N ALA A 54 3.51 16.52 10.82
CA ALA A 54 3.05 16.31 9.45
C ALA A 54 2.45 14.90 9.16
N HIS A 55 2.38 13.99 10.14
CA HIS A 55 1.91 12.59 9.95
C HIS A 55 2.63 11.86 8.79
N ILE A 56 3.87 12.27 8.50
CA ILE A 56 4.78 11.55 7.61
C ILE A 56 5.60 10.66 8.52
N ILE A 57 5.38 9.36 8.44
CA ILE A 57 6.20 8.40 9.16
C ILE A 57 7.16 7.80 8.15
N TYR A 58 8.43 8.12 8.38
CA TYR A 58 9.56 7.53 7.67
C TYR A 58 9.87 6.18 8.30
N GLU A 59 9.04 5.18 8.04
CA GLU A 59 9.36 3.82 8.43
C GLU A 59 10.24 3.20 7.35
N LYS A 60 11.56 3.42 7.49
CA LYS A 60 12.55 2.74 6.67
C LYS A 60 12.59 1.26 7.09
N LEU A 61 11.66 0.46 6.57
CA LEU A 61 11.82 -0.98 6.47
C LEU A 61 12.93 -1.24 5.45
N ALA A 62 14.17 -1.12 5.92
CA ALA A 62 15.36 -1.36 5.13
C ALA A 62 15.45 -2.87 4.85
N SER A 63 14.99 -3.30 3.67
CA SER A 63 15.82 -4.24 2.93
C SER A 63 16.97 -3.42 2.33
N GLU A 64 18.12 -4.04 2.11
CA GLU A 64 19.39 -3.37 1.80
C GLU A 64 19.32 -2.27 0.71
N ASN A 65 18.29 -2.27 -0.16
CA ASN A 65 18.13 -1.35 -1.28
C ASN A 65 16.78 -0.59 -1.39
N SER A 66 15.87 -0.68 -0.41
CA SER A 66 14.60 0.06 -0.49
C SER A 66 14.17 0.67 0.84
N ALA A 67 13.70 1.92 0.77
CA ALA A 67 13.04 2.61 1.88
C ALA A 67 11.58 2.82 1.48
N TYR A 68 10.67 2.57 2.43
CA TYR A 68 9.27 2.92 2.30
C TYR A 68 8.98 4.09 3.24
N SER A 69 7.98 4.89 2.90
CA SER A 69 7.38 5.86 3.82
C SER A 69 5.88 5.87 3.58
N TYR A 70 5.14 6.34 4.57
CA TYR A 70 3.71 6.53 4.41
C TYR A 70 3.25 7.88 4.95
N THR A 71 2.11 8.31 4.44
CA THR A 71 1.40 9.52 4.86
C THR A 71 -0.07 9.18 5.02
N ILE A 72 -0.64 9.51 6.17
CA ILE A 72 -2.09 9.39 6.39
C ILE A 72 -2.75 10.64 5.79
N LEU A 73 -3.55 10.45 4.74
CA LEU A 73 -4.24 11.55 4.05
C LEU A 73 -5.64 11.80 4.65
N SER A 74 -6.28 10.76 5.19
CA SER A 74 -7.54 10.83 5.94
C SER A 74 -7.73 9.52 6.74
N ASP A 75 -8.80 9.42 7.53
CA ASP A 75 -9.13 8.20 8.29
C ASP A 75 -9.26 6.93 7.43
N ASN A 76 -9.54 7.11 6.13
CA ASN A 76 -9.77 6.04 5.17
C ASN A 76 -8.74 6.00 4.05
N CYS A 77 -7.73 6.88 4.06
CA CYS A 77 -6.74 6.94 3.00
C CYS A 77 -5.31 7.07 3.51
N ILE A 78 -4.45 6.16 3.05
CA ILE A 78 -3.01 6.29 3.21
C ILE A 78 -2.32 6.33 1.85
N LYS A 79 -1.22 7.07 1.80
CA LYS A 79 -0.28 7.07 0.70
C LYS A 79 0.98 6.34 1.15
N ILE A 80 1.45 5.39 0.35
CA ILE A 80 2.73 4.72 0.50
C ILE A 80 3.65 5.22 -0.63
N LEU A 81 4.89 5.52 -0.29
CA LEU A 81 5.94 5.92 -1.21
C LEU A 81 7.14 5.00 -1.01
N SER A 82 7.73 4.52 -2.09
CA SER A 82 9.05 3.88 -2.06
C SER A 82 9.88 4.32 -3.25
N GLU A 83 11.19 4.40 -3.04
CA GLU A 83 12.13 4.79 -4.08
C GLU A 83 13.33 3.86 -4.07
N SER A 84 13.59 3.24 -5.23
CA SER A 84 14.83 2.51 -5.49
C SER A 84 15.82 3.45 -6.17
N LYS A 85 16.91 3.77 -5.47
CA LYS A 85 18.00 4.59 -6.04
C LYS A 85 18.72 3.87 -7.17
N THR A 86 18.92 2.56 -7.03
CA THR A 86 19.63 1.72 -8.03
C THR A 86 18.95 1.74 -9.39
N TYR A 87 17.62 1.65 -9.41
CA TYR A 87 16.85 1.61 -10.66
C TYR A 87 16.20 2.95 -11.02
N ASN A 88 16.31 3.94 -10.14
CA ASN A 88 15.62 5.22 -10.24
C ASN A 88 14.10 5.07 -10.42
N ILE A 89 13.53 4.10 -9.69
CA ILE A 89 12.10 3.77 -9.75
C ILE A 89 11.41 4.28 -8.50
N LYS A 90 10.32 5.02 -8.70
CA LYS A 90 9.40 5.47 -7.65
C LYS A 90 8.12 4.63 -7.70
N TYR A 91 7.79 4.02 -6.58
CA TYR A 91 6.52 3.36 -6.30
C TYR A 91 5.67 4.31 -5.46
N ILE A 92 4.44 4.58 -5.91
CA ILE A 92 3.47 5.36 -5.16
C ILE A 92 2.18 4.57 -5.12
N GLU A 93 1.64 4.31 -3.94
CA GLU A 93 0.35 3.65 -3.78
C GLU A 93 -0.57 4.50 -2.91
N TYR A 94 -1.81 4.66 -3.34
CA TYR A 94 -2.88 5.19 -2.52
C TYR A 94 -3.80 4.04 -2.15
N ILE A 95 -3.96 3.77 -0.85
CA ILE A 95 -4.90 2.77 -0.34
C ILE A 95 -6.09 3.50 0.24
N TYR A 96 -7.29 3.19 -0.24
CA TYR A 96 -8.53 3.80 0.20
C TYR A 96 -9.51 2.73 0.71
N SER A 97 -9.88 2.81 1.99
CA SER A 97 -10.90 1.95 2.61
C SER A 97 -12.27 2.57 2.36
N ILE A 98 -13.06 1.94 1.47
CA ILE A 98 -14.42 2.40 1.13
C ILE A 98 -15.41 1.94 2.19
N SER A 99 -15.23 0.71 2.70
CA SER A 99 -15.96 0.16 3.84
C SER A 99 -15.05 -0.80 4.62
N GLN A 100 -15.57 -1.39 5.71
CA GLN A 100 -14.86 -2.41 6.48
C GLN A 100 -14.49 -3.66 5.65
N ASN A 101 -15.27 -3.93 4.59
CA ASN A 101 -15.14 -5.13 3.75
C ASN A 101 -14.69 -4.83 2.33
N PHE A 102 -14.49 -3.55 1.97
CA PHE A 102 -14.10 -3.16 0.62
C PHE A 102 -13.07 -2.05 0.65
N ARG A 103 -11.97 -2.26 -0.07
CA ARG A 103 -10.94 -1.24 -0.28
C ARG A 103 -10.46 -1.28 -1.72
N ILE A 104 -9.91 -0.15 -2.16
CA ILE A 104 -9.20 -0.04 -3.42
C ILE A 104 -7.78 0.42 -3.17
N SER A 105 -6.88 0.13 -4.10
CA SER A 105 -5.63 0.86 -4.18
C SER A 105 -5.27 1.22 -5.62
N ILE A 106 -4.62 2.37 -5.75
CA ILE A 106 -4.11 2.87 -7.03
C ILE A 106 -2.61 3.00 -6.90
N VAL A 107 -1.88 2.30 -7.77
CA VAL A 107 -0.41 2.28 -7.77
C VAL A 107 0.11 2.98 -9.01
N TYR A 108 1.14 3.80 -8.84
CA TYR A 108 1.95 4.37 -9.90
C TYR A 108 3.38 3.87 -9.77
N ILE A 109 3.92 3.36 -10.86
CA ILE A 109 5.36 3.10 -11.00
C ILE A 109 5.92 4.12 -11.96
N LYS A 110 6.92 4.89 -11.53
CA LYS A 110 7.55 5.97 -12.30
C LYS A 110 9.06 5.82 -12.35
N ASN A 111 9.69 6.31 -13.41
CA ASN A 111 11.15 6.49 -13.52
C ASN A 111 11.42 7.88 -14.12
N LEU A 112 12.28 8.70 -13.48
CA LEU A 112 12.72 10.01 -14.00
C LEU A 112 11.57 10.85 -14.61
N GLN A 113 10.43 10.91 -13.92
CA GLN A 113 9.17 11.59 -14.32
C GLN A 113 8.27 10.86 -15.33
N LYS A 114 8.72 9.79 -16.00
CA LYS A 114 7.89 8.97 -16.88
C LYS A 114 7.07 7.96 -16.07
N CYS A 115 5.76 7.88 -16.32
CA CYS A 115 4.93 6.81 -15.78
C CYS A 115 5.17 5.51 -16.58
N LEU A 116 5.60 4.46 -15.87
CA LEU A 116 5.86 3.14 -16.45
C LEU A 116 4.59 2.29 -16.43
N ALA A 117 3.91 2.28 -15.29
CA ALA A 117 2.68 1.52 -15.11
C ALA A 117 1.74 2.18 -14.10
N VAL A 118 0.44 1.92 -14.29
CA VAL A 118 -0.62 2.23 -13.33
C VAL A 118 -1.33 0.93 -12.97
N SER A 119 -1.53 0.67 -11.69
CA SER A 119 -2.32 -0.47 -11.21
C SER A 119 -3.59 0.02 -10.53
N PHE A 120 -4.72 -0.60 -10.86
CA PHE A 120 -5.96 -0.47 -10.10
C PHE A 120 -6.22 -1.80 -9.41
N ASN A 121 -6.35 -1.75 -8.10
CA ASN A 121 -6.56 -2.92 -7.27
C ASN A 121 -7.85 -2.74 -6.50
N SER A 122 -8.69 -3.78 -6.46
CA SER A 122 -9.87 -3.85 -5.61
C SER A 122 -9.75 -5.06 -4.70
N TYR A 123 -10.15 -4.91 -3.45
CA TYR A 123 -10.08 -5.96 -2.45
C TYR A 123 -11.41 -6.10 -1.73
N ILE A 124 -11.95 -7.32 -1.72
CA ILE A 124 -13.16 -7.69 -0.99
C ILE A 124 -12.77 -8.62 0.14
N LYS A 125 -13.16 -8.27 1.37
CA LYS A 125 -12.85 -9.04 2.57
C LYS A 125 -13.70 -10.31 2.63
N GLN A 126 -13.09 -11.42 3.02
CA GLN A 126 -13.82 -12.66 3.30
C GLN A 126 -14.46 -12.56 4.67
N THR A 127 -15.80 -12.64 4.71
CA THR A 127 -16.60 -12.56 5.94
C THR A 127 -16.55 -13.85 6.76
N HIS A 128 -16.24 -14.99 6.13
CA HIS A 128 -16.24 -16.32 6.76
C HIS A 128 -14.85 -16.87 7.09
N TYR A 129 -13.84 -16.01 7.26
CA TYR A 129 -12.57 -16.45 7.84
C TYR A 129 -12.73 -16.50 9.36
N LEU A 130 -13.39 -17.56 9.83
CA LEU A 130 -13.32 -18.02 11.22
C LEU A 130 -11.97 -18.70 11.40
N ASP A 131 -11.29 -18.36 12.49
CA ASP A 131 -10.19 -19.17 13.04
C ASP A 131 -10.67 -20.60 13.33
#